data_AF-A0A6B2G2R0-F1
#
_entry.id   AF-A0A6B2G2R0-F1
#
_cell.length_a   1.000
_cell.length_b   1.000
_cell.length_c   1.000
_cell.angle_alpha   90.00
_cell.angle_beta   90.00
_cell.angle_gamma   90.00
#
_symmetry.space_group_name_H-M   'P 1'
#
loop_
_entity.id
_entity.type
_entity.pdbx_description
1 polymer ?
#
loop_
_entity_poly.entity_id
_entity_poly.type
_entity_poly.pdbx_seq_one_letter_code
_entity_poly.pdbx_strand_id
1 'polypeptide(L)'
;MENGTCLSEITDSDQTIVIDNGSGICKAGFSGEDYPRVVFPSIVGQPKHVGVMIGVCNKKSHFIGDEAQNKRGMLALRYPIEHGIVTNWDDMERIWSHVFFNELRVQVEEYPVLLTEAPLNPMKNREKMTQIMFETFKVPAFFVSIQAVLSLYASGRTTGIVIDSGDGVTHTVPIYDGYVMPNSIHRIDIAGRDLTEHLLKLFSERGYSFITTAEREIVRDMKEKLCYVALDYKQEVSNYEFEADDTKKYELPDGRVIEIGSERFRCPELLFQPSLVGVESKGVAETSYDSIMQCDIDIRRDLYSSIVLSGGSTMFPGLPERMHKDIMAFVPLSVKV
;
A
#
# COMPACT_ATOMS: atom_id res chain seq x y z
N MET A 1 -44.92 13.96 20.77
CA MET A 1 -44.32 14.13 19.43
C MET A 1 -42.85 13.82 19.57
N GLU A 2 -42.51 12.54 19.55
CA GLU A 2 -41.12 12.07 19.51
C GLU A 2 -40.79 11.87 18.02
N ASN A 3 -39.91 12.72 17.49
CA ASN A 3 -39.33 12.53 16.17
C ASN A 3 -38.22 11.48 16.31
N GLY A 4 -38.60 10.21 16.28
CA GLY A 4 -37.68 9.13 15.99
C GLY A 4 -37.25 9.24 14.53
N THR A 5 -36.04 9.73 14.28
CA THR A 5 -35.38 9.60 12.99
C THR A 5 -35.23 8.13 12.68
N CYS A 6 -35.95 7.69 11.65
CA CYS A 6 -35.86 6.37 11.04
C CYS A 6 -34.47 6.22 10.42
N LEU A 7 -33.51 5.73 11.20
CA LEU A 7 -32.38 4.99 10.65
C LEU A 7 -33.00 3.68 10.17
N SER A 8 -33.30 3.59 8.87
CA SER A 8 -33.63 2.31 8.26
C SER A 8 -32.48 1.36 8.55
N GLU A 9 -32.77 0.28 9.28
CA GLU A 9 -31.85 -0.85 9.41
C GLU A 9 -31.43 -1.25 8.00
N ILE A 10 -30.14 -1.15 7.70
CA ILE A 10 -29.58 -1.62 6.42
C ILE A 10 -29.90 -3.10 6.36
N THR A 11 -30.86 -3.48 5.52
CA THR A 11 -31.12 -4.89 5.22
C THR A 11 -29.90 -5.46 4.50
N ASP A 12 -29.60 -6.75 4.68
CA ASP A 12 -28.49 -7.44 4.00
C ASP A 12 -28.50 -7.24 2.46
N SER A 13 -29.64 -6.85 1.88
CA SER A 13 -29.82 -6.53 0.46
C SER A 13 -29.17 -5.23 -0.03
N ASP A 14 -28.76 -4.33 0.87
CA ASP A 14 -28.23 -3.00 0.50
C ASP A 14 -26.71 -2.89 0.74
N GLN A 15 -26.07 -3.98 1.18
CA GLN A 15 -24.63 -4.00 1.40
C GLN A 15 -23.87 -3.95 0.07
N THR A 16 -22.85 -3.12 0.00
CA THR A 16 -21.93 -3.02 -1.13
C THR A 16 -20.63 -3.73 -0.79
N ILE A 17 -20.10 -4.53 -1.71
CA ILE A 17 -18.78 -5.13 -1.56
C ILE A 17 -17.73 -4.07 -1.88
N VAL A 18 -16.81 -3.84 -0.96
CA VAL A 18 -15.69 -2.91 -1.13
C VAL A 18 -14.41 -3.71 -1.31
N ILE A 19 -13.67 -3.45 -2.39
CA ILE A 19 -12.38 -4.10 -2.67
C ILE A 19 -11.33 -3.04 -2.97
N ASP A 20 -10.30 -3.01 -2.14
CA ASP A 20 -9.08 -2.23 -2.34
C ASP A 20 -8.00 -3.05 -3.03
N ASN A 21 -7.72 -2.71 -4.31
CA ASN A 21 -6.75 -3.40 -5.15
C ASN A 21 -5.32 -2.87 -4.90
N GLY A 22 -4.70 -3.32 -3.81
CA GLY A 22 -3.31 -2.96 -3.50
C GLY A 22 -2.28 -3.80 -4.26
N SER A 23 -1.12 -3.19 -4.58
CA SER A 23 -0.02 -3.88 -5.30
C SER A 23 0.62 -5.03 -4.53
N GLY A 24 0.60 -4.96 -3.19
CA GLY A 24 1.10 -6.02 -2.32
C GLY A 24 -0.02 -6.80 -1.63
N ILE A 25 -1.05 -6.10 -1.17
CA ILE A 25 -2.14 -6.66 -0.37
C ILE A 25 -3.48 -6.21 -0.93
N CYS A 26 -4.37 -7.16 -1.18
CA CYS A 26 -5.77 -6.96 -1.49
C CYS A 26 -6.57 -6.92 -0.18
N LYS A 27 -7.45 -5.93 -0.03
CA LYS A 27 -8.38 -5.88 1.11
C LYS A 27 -9.81 -5.88 0.59
N ALA A 28 -10.68 -6.66 1.21
CA ALA A 28 -12.08 -6.73 0.83
C ALA A 28 -12.97 -6.86 2.06
N GLY A 29 -14.20 -6.36 1.95
CA GLY A 29 -15.21 -6.41 3.00
C GLY A 29 -16.55 -5.86 2.53
N PHE A 30 -17.48 -5.74 3.47
CA PHE A 30 -18.80 -5.16 3.21
C PHE A 30 -18.85 -3.69 3.67
N SER A 31 -19.64 -2.88 2.98
CA SER A 31 -19.92 -1.51 3.39
C SER A 31 -20.59 -1.50 4.77
N GLY A 32 -20.09 -0.65 5.67
CA GLY A 32 -20.59 -0.53 7.05
C GLY A 32 -19.73 -1.27 8.09
N GLU A 33 -18.77 -2.10 7.67
CA GLU A 33 -17.76 -2.66 8.56
C GLU A 33 -16.61 -1.67 8.79
N ASP A 34 -16.09 -1.59 10.03
CA ASP A 34 -14.97 -0.71 10.40
C ASP A 34 -13.62 -1.18 9.83
N TYR A 35 -13.48 -2.49 9.60
CA TYR A 35 -12.25 -3.13 9.13
C TYR A 35 -12.56 -4.07 7.97
N PRO A 36 -11.63 -4.23 7.02
CA PRO A 36 -11.81 -5.22 5.96
C PRO A 36 -11.87 -6.62 6.56
N ARG A 37 -12.91 -7.38 6.18
CA ARG A 37 -13.09 -8.77 6.59
C ARG A 37 -11.96 -9.67 6.11
N VAL A 38 -11.38 -9.34 4.96
CA VAL A 38 -10.43 -10.16 4.24
C VAL A 38 -9.22 -9.31 3.86
N VAL A 39 -8.02 -9.80 4.17
CA VAL A 39 -6.75 -9.17 3.83
C VAL A 39 -5.79 -10.28 3.41
N PHE A 40 -5.37 -10.30 2.15
CA PHE A 40 -4.42 -11.30 1.66
C PHE A 40 -3.45 -10.73 0.61
N PRO A 41 -2.29 -11.36 0.38
CA PRO A 41 -1.31 -10.92 -0.61
C PRO A 41 -1.84 -10.97 -2.05
N SER A 42 -1.63 -9.93 -2.84
CA SER A 42 -2.03 -9.84 -4.25
C SER A 42 -1.12 -10.68 -5.16
N ILE A 43 -1.11 -12.00 -4.97
CA ILE A 43 -0.20 -12.96 -5.61
C ILE A 43 -0.98 -14.11 -6.23
N VAL A 44 -0.58 -14.48 -7.45
CA VAL A 44 -1.06 -15.69 -8.13
C VAL A 44 0.11 -16.65 -8.31
N GLY A 45 -0.04 -17.88 -7.83
CA GLY A 45 0.95 -18.95 -7.93
C GLY A 45 0.55 -20.01 -8.94
N GLN A 46 1.41 -20.24 -9.93
CA GLN A 46 1.26 -21.32 -10.92
C GLN A 46 2.23 -22.48 -10.61
N PRO A 47 1.80 -23.74 -10.60
CA PRO A 47 2.70 -24.88 -10.38
C PRO A 47 3.84 -24.94 -11.40
N LYS A 48 5.09 -25.03 -10.93
CA LYS A 48 6.28 -25.15 -11.81
C LYS A 48 6.31 -26.48 -12.54
N HIS A 49 5.87 -27.55 -11.88
CA HIS A 49 5.82 -28.90 -12.43
C HIS A 49 4.43 -29.50 -12.21
N VAL A 50 3.77 -29.86 -13.32
CA VAL A 50 2.38 -30.36 -13.34
C VAL A 50 2.23 -31.73 -12.65
N GLY A 51 3.33 -32.47 -12.43
CA GLY A 51 3.31 -33.87 -11.95
C GLY A 51 3.52 -34.11 -10.45
N VAL A 52 3.79 -33.09 -9.62
CA VAL A 52 4.25 -33.29 -8.22
C VAL A 52 3.10 -33.28 -7.19
N MET A 53 1.86 -32.96 -7.60
CA MET A 53 0.70 -32.91 -6.69
C MET A 53 -0.15 -34.20 -6.69
N ILE A 54 0.49 -35.36 -6.50
CA ILE A 54 -0.24 -36.62 -6.29
C ILE A 54 -0.74 -36.66 -4.84
N GLY A 55 -2.01 -36.31 -4.61
CA GLY A 55 -2.71 -36.66 -3.36
C GLY A 55 -3.72 -35.64 -2.81
N VAL A 56 -3.60 -34.34 -3.10
CA VAL A 56 -4.53 -33.31 -2.54
C VAL A 56 -5.07 -32.32 -3.59
N CYS A 57 -4.41 -32.14 -4.74
CA CYS A 57 -4.69 -31.03 -5.65
C CYS A 57 -4.75 -31.47 -7.14
N ASN A 58 -5.58 -32.44 -7.50
CA ASN A 58 -5.71 -32.86 -8.91
C ASN A 58 -6.57 -31.91 -9.80
N LYS A 59 -6.99 -30.74 -9.31
CA LYS A 59 -7.93 -29.87 -10.06
C LYS A 59 -7.65 -28.36 -10.05
N LYS A 60 -6.85 -27.82 -9.13
CA LYS A 60 -6.57 -26.37 -9.10
C LYS A 60 -5.29 -26.07 -9.90
N SER A 61 -5.44 -25.36 -11.02
CA SER A 61 -4.34 -24.92 -11.87
C SER A 61 -3.57 -23.72 -11.29
N HIS A 62 -4.18 -22.98 -10.37
CA HIS A 62 -3.64 -21.77 -9.77
C HIS A 62 -3.95 -21.72 -8.28
N PHE A 63 -3.05 -21.11 -7.51
CA PHE A 63 -3.22 -20.80 -6.08
C PHE A 63 -3.14 -19.28 -5.92
N ILE A 64 -3.87 -18.73 -4.95
CA ILE A 64 -4.00 -17.28 -4.79
C ILE A 64 -3.76 -16.93 -3.31
N GLY A 65 -3.21 -15.75 -3.05
CA GLY A 65 -3.05 -15.22 -1.71
C GLY A 65 -2.18 -16.09 -0.81
N ASP A 66 -2.66 -16.36 0.41
CA ASP A 66 -1.92 -17.11 1.43
C ASP A 66 -1.66 -18.57 1.01
N GLU A 67 -2.55 -19.18 0.23
CA GLU A 67 -2.30 -20.52 -0.32
C GLU A 67 -1.08 -20.52 -1.25
N ALA A 68 -0.91 -19.46 -2.05
CA ALA A 68 0.25 -19.30 -2.92
C ALA A 68 1.52 -19.00 -2.11
N GLN A 69 1.40 -18.18 -1.06
CA GLN A 69 2.49 -17.82 -0.15
C GLN A 69 3.04 -19.06 0.58
N ASN A 70 2.16 -19.91 1.11
CA ASN A 70 2.56 -21.12 1.84
C ASN A 70 3.21 -22.17 0.93
N LYS A 71 2.90 -22.15 -0.37
CA LYS A 71 3.42 -23.09 -1.37
C LYS A 71 4.48 -22.49 -2.29
N ARG A 72 5.17 -21.42 -1.86
CA ARG A 72 6.23 -20.70 -2.61
C ARG A 72 7.29 -21.62 -3.23
N GLY A 73 7.68 -22.70 -2.55
CA GLY A 73 8.69 -23.64 -3.07
C GLY A 73 8.25 -24.40 -4.33
N MET A 74 6.95 -24.64 -4.49
CA MET A 74 6.39 -25.45 -5.59
C MET A 74 5.79 -24.60 -6.71
N LEU A 75 5.52 -23.33 -6.44
CA LEU A 75 4.82 -22.42 -7.34
C LEU A 75 5.76 -21.34 -7.90
N ALA A 76 5.52 -20.94 -9.14
CA ALA A 76 6.01 -19.69 -9.70
C ALA A 76 5.01 -18.59 -9.34
N LEU A 77 5.42 -17.64 -8.50
CA LEU A 77 4.58 -16.52 -8.08
C LEU A 77 4.63 -15.38 -9.11
N ARG A 78 3.47 -14.77 -9.36
CA ARG A 78 3.28 -13.59 -10.19
C ARG A 78 2.49 -12.53 -9.43
N TYR A 79 2.79 -11.27 -9.71
CA TYR A 79 2.10 -10.11 -9.16
C TYR A 79 1.34 -9.42 -10.30
N PRO A 80 0.00 -9.45 -10.33
CA PRO A 80 -0.77 -8.85 -11.42
C PRO A 80 -0.82 -7.32 -11.37
N ILE A 81 -0.43 -6.72 -10.25
CA ILE A 81 -0.39 -5.28 -10.05
C ILE A 81 1.05 -4.86 -9.78
N GLU A 82 1.59 -4.03 -10.66
CA GLU A 82 2.92 -3.44 -10.54
C GLU A 82 2.77 -1.92 -10.43
N HIS A 83 3.36 -1.35 -9.38
CA HIS A 83 3.31 0.09 -9.10
C HIS A 83 1.89 0.70 -9.19
N GLY A 84 0.89 0.00 -8.64
CA GLY A 84 -0.52 0.43 -8.63
C GLY A 84 -1.30 0.21 -9.93
N ILE A 85 -0.67 -0.28 -11.00
CA ILE A 85 -1.31 -0.52 -12.29
C ILE A 85 -1.44 -2.03 -12.53
N VAL A 86 -2.62 -2.46 -13.00
CA VAL A 86 -2.86 -3.85 -13.41
C VAL A 86 -2.11 -4.13 -14.70
N THR A 87 -1.17 -5.07 -14.67
CA THR A 87 -0.38 -5.51 -15.83
C THR A 87 -0.93 -6.81 -16.43
N ASN A 88 -1.43 -7.72 -15.61
CA ASN A 88 -2.00 -8.99 -16.04
C ASN A 88 -3.47 -9.14 -15.61
N TRP A 89 -4.38 -8.98 -16.58
CA TRP A 89 -5.83 -9.05 -16.37
C TRP A 89 -6.33 -10.45 -16.04
N ASP A 90 -5.73 -11.50 -16.62
CA ASP A 90 -6.14 -12.89 -16.36
C ASP A 90 -5.87 -13.27 -14.90
N ASP A 91 -4.73 -12.83 -14.37
CA ASP A 91 -4.35 -13.04 -12.97
C ASP A 91 -5.18 -12.16 -12.04
N MET A 92 -5.56 -10.94 -12.47
CA MET A 92 -6.43 -10.06 -11.69
C MET A 92 -7.86 -10.61 -11.57
N GLU A 93 -8.42 -11.15 -12.65
CA GLU A 93 -9.73 -11.80 -12.66
C GLU A 93 -9.76 -13.00 -11.69
N ARG A 94 -8.65 -13.75 -11.62
CA ARG A 94 -8.48 -14.84 -10.64
C ARG A 94 -8.50 -14.31 -9.21
N ILE A 95 -7.81 -13.20 -8.93
CA ILE A 95 -7.83 -12.57 -7.60
C ILE A 95 -9.25 -12.16 -7.22
N TRP A 96 -10.00 -11.48 -8.10
CA TRP A 96 -11.39 -11.11 -7.80
C TRP A 96 -12.28 -12.32 -7.61
N SER A 97 -12.14 -13.35 -8.44
CA SER A 97 -12.85 -14.62 -8.26
C SER A 97 -12.58 -15.24 -6.89
N HIS A 98 -11.34 -15.16 -6.40
CA HIS A 98 -10.97 -15.64 -5.08
C HIS A 98 -11.62 -14.82 -3.96
N VAL A 99 -11.61 -13.48 -4.07
CA VAL A 99 -12.31 -12.59 -3.12
C VAL A 99 -13.78 -12.97 -3.01
N PHE A 100 -14.46 -13.09 -4.15
CA PHE A 100 -15.90 -13.31 -4.17
C PHE A 100 -16.31 -14.71 -3.72
N PHE A 101 -15.70 -15.76 -4.29
CA PHE A 101 -16.18 -17.13 -4.11
C PHE A 101 -15.53 -17.85 -2.91
N ASN A 102 -14.27 -17.56 -2.59
CA ASN A 102 -13.56 -18.26 -1.53
C ASN A 102 -13.63 -17.53 -0.20
N GLU A 103 -13.32 -16.23 -0.24
CA GLU A 103 -13.16 -15.40 0.96
C GLU A 103 -14.51 -14.89 1.48
N LEU A 104 -15.22 -14.09 0.66
CA LEU A 104 -16.53 -13.53 1.03
C LEU A 104 -17.67 -14.55 0.89
N ARG A 105 -17.52 -15.54 0.00
CA ARG A 105 -18.50 -16.62 -0.28
C ARG A 105 -19.89 -16.09 -0.64
N VAL A 106 -19.92 -15.07 -1.48
CA VAL A 106 -21.14 -14.37 -1.91
C VAL A 106 -21.45 -14.63 -3.37
N GLN A 107 -22.73 -14.48 -3.74
CA GLN A 107 -23.15 -14.43 -5.14
C GLN A 107 -23.01 -13.00 -5.64
N VAL A 108 -22.01 -12.77 -6.49
CA VAL A 108 -21.62 -11.43 -6.97
C VAL A 108 -22.75 -10.71 -7.73
N GLU A 109 -23.67 -11.46 -8.31
CA GLU A 109 -24.81 -10.95 -9.10
C GLU A 109 -25.84 -10.19 -8.23
N GLU A 110 -25.81 -10.36 -6.90
CA GLU A 110 -26.77 -9.73 -5.98
C GLU A 110 -26.24 -8.44 -5.34
N TYR A 111 -24.92 -8.21 -5.36
CA TYR A 111 -24.29 -7.13 -4.58
C TYR A 111 -23.65 -6.07 -5.47
N PRO A 112 -23.89 -4.76 -5.22
CA PRO A 112 -23.08 -3.69 -5.79
C PRO A 112 -21.60 -3.84 -5.40
N VAL A 113 -20.69 -3.45 -6.29
CA VAL A 113 -19.24 -3.52 -6.04
C VAL A 113 -18.60 -2.14 -6.18
N LEU A 114 -17.86 -1.74 -5.15
CA LEU A 114 -16.94 -0.60 -5.15
C LEU A 114 -15.50 -1.11 -5.27
N LEU A 115 -14.80 -0.69 -6.32
CA LEU A 115 -13.37 -0.93 -6.49
C LEU A 115 -12.55 0.34 -6.28
N THR A 116 -11.33 0.16 -5.77
CA THR A 116 -10.32 1.21 -5.78
C THR A 116 -9.39 1.11 -6.98
N GLU A 117 -8.90 2.27 -7.42
CA GLU A 117 -7.82 2.38 -8.40
C GLU A 117 -6.75 3.38 -7.95
N ALA A 118 -5.55 3.22 -8.51
CA ALA A 118 -4.46 4.16 -8.28
C ALA A 118 -4.74 5.52 -8.95
N PRO A 119 -4.18 6.63 -8.41
CA PRO A 119 -4.17 7.92 -9.08
C PRO A 119 -3.58 7.82 -10.50
N LEU A 120 -4.09 8.62 -11.44
CA LEU A 120 -3.65 8.65 -12.84
C LEU A 120 -3.76 7.31 -13.59
N ASN A 121 -4.65 6.40 -13.16
CA ASN A 121 -4.93 5.17 -13.88
C ASN A 121 -5.44 5.46 -15.32
N PRO A 122 -4.86 4.85 -16.37
CA PRO A 122 -5.33 5.03 -17.74
C PRO A 122 -6.81 4.66 -17.91
N MET A 123 -7.55 5.46 -18.68
CA MET A 123 -8.98 5.21 -18.93
C MET A 123 -9.25 3.81 -19.48
N LYS A 124 -8.36 3.29 -20.35
CA LYS A 124 -8.44 1.93 -20.90
C LYS A 124 -8.46 0.84 -19.82
N ASN A 125 -7.70 1.03 -18.74
CA ASN A 125 -7.68 0.08 -17.64
C ASN A 125 -9.00 0.13 -16.86
N ARG A 126 -9.54 1.35 -16.66
CA ARG A 126 -10.85 1.54 -16.02
C ARG A 126 -11.98 0.91 -16.83
N GLU A 127 -11.96 1.08 -18.16
CA GLU A 127 -12.88 0.40 -19.07
C GLU A 127 -12.75 -1.12 -18.98
N LYS A 128 -11.52 -1.65 -18.94
CA LYS A 128 -11.30 -3.10 -18.83
C LYS A 128 -11.76 -3.68 -17.49
N MET A 129 -11.53 -2.98 -16.37
CA MET A 129 -12.08 -3.34 -15.06
C MET A 129 -13.61 -3.42 -15.12
N THR A 130 -14.23 -2.39 -15.68
CA THR A 130 -15.69 -2.28 -15.82
C THR A 130 -16.24 -3.41 -16.69
N GLN A 131 -15.58 -3.70 -17.81
CA GLN A 131 -15.94 -4.80 -18.70
C GLN A 131 -15.96 -6.13 -17.95
N ILE A 132 -14.88 -6.46 -17.23
CA ILE A 132 -14.79 -7.74 -16.49
C ILE A 132 -15.88 -7.83 -15.41
N MET A 133 -16.12 -6.74 -14.68
CA MET A 133 -17.12 -6.74 -13.62
C MET A 133 -18.55 -6.95 -14.14
N PHE A 134 -18.93 -6.33 -15.25
CA PHE A 134 -20.26 -6.50 -15.83
C PHE A 134 -20.41 -7.74 -16.71
N GLU A 135 -19.43 -8.07 -17.55
CA GLU A 135 -19.55 -9.17 -18.52
C GLU A 135 -19.22 -10.53 -17.88
N THR A 136 -18.18 -10.59 -17.06
CA THR A 136 -17.73 -11.84 -16.43
C THR A 136 -18.46 -12.10 -15.11
N PHE A 137 -18.43 -11.12 -14.19
CA PHE A 137 -19.00 -11.29 -12.84
C PHE A 137 -20.47 -10.88 -12.73
N LYS A 138 -21.01 -10.18 -13.75
CA LYS A 138 -22.41 -9.75 -13.83
C LYS A 138 -22.89 -9.01 -12.58
N VAL A 139 -22.06 -8.10 -12.07
CA VAL A 139 -22.44 -7.23 -10.95
C VAL A 139 -23.66 -6.37 -11.33
N PRO A 140 -24.61 -6.15 -10.41
CA PRO A 140 -25.78 -5.31 -10.67
C PRO A 140 -25.42 -3.82 -10.79
N ALA A 141 -24.44 -3.37 -10.01
CA ALA A 141 -23.94 -2.01 -10.02
C ALA A 141 -22.44 -1.98 -9.70
N PHE A 142 -21.75 -1.02 -10.28
CA PHE A 142 -20.30 -0.90 -10.21
C PHE A 142 -19.87 0.55 -10.02
N PHE A 143 -18.96 0.79 -9.08
CA PHE A 143 -18.36 2.10 -8.86
C PHE A 143 -16.85 1.98 -8.68
N VAL A 144 -16.09 2.90 -9.27
CA VAL A 144 -14.64 2.97 -9.12
C VAL A 144 -14.28 4.29 -8.44
N SER A 145 -13.45 4.20 -7.40
CA SER A 145 -12.96 5.36 -6.66
C SER A 145 -11.44 5.37 -6.60
N ILE A 146 -10.86 6.58 -6.53
CA ILE A 146 -9.43 6.76 -6.34
C ILE A 146 -9.08 6.47 -4.88
N GLN A 147 -8.01 5.69 -4.64
CA GLN A 147 -7.54 5.29 -3.30
C GLN A 147 -7.37 6.50 -2.37
N ALA A 148 -6.60 7.50 -2.79
CA ALA A 148 -6.33 8.70 -2.00
C ALA A 148 -7.60 9.49 -1.59
N VAL A 149 -8.61 9.54 -2.46
CA VAL A 149 -9.87 10.24 -2.16
C VAL A 149 -10.62 9.56 -1.02
N LEU A 150 -10.67 8.22 -1.04
CA LEU A 150 -11.27 7.45 0.05
C LEU A 150 -10.52 7.63 1.36
N SER A 151 -9.18 7.67 1.33
CA SER A 151 -8.36 7.93 2.53
C SER A 151 -8.62 9.31 3.12
N LEU A 152 -8.82 10.33 2.28
CA LEU A 152 -9.16 11.67 2.77
C LEU A 152 -10.54 11.70 3.44
N TYR A 153 -11.54 11.09 2.81
CA TYR A 153 -12.90 11.00 3.35
C TYR A 153 -12.96 10.21 4.65
N ALA A 154 -12.17 9.13 4.77
CA ALA A 154 -12.04 8.38 6.01
C ALA A 154 -11.49 9.25 7.17
N SER A 155 -10.70 10.27 6.86
CA SER A 155 -10.21 11.24 7.86
C SER A 155 -11.23 12.33 8.24
N GLY A 156 -12.41 12.33 7.63
CA GLY A 156 -13.47 13.33 7.85
C GLY A 156 -13.18 14.69 7.19
N ARG A 157 -12.33 14.73 6.17
CA ARG A 157 -11.96 15.96 5.44
C ARG A 157 -12.38 15.87 3.98
N THR A 158 -12.68 17.02 3.38
CA THR A 158 -12.98 17.15 1.94
C THR A 158 -11.86 17.84 1.18
N THR A 159 -10.99 18.57 1.89
CA THR A 159 -9.86 19.31 1.34
C THR A 159 -8.59 18.93 2.11
N GLY A 160 -7.52 18.67 1.38
CA GLY A 160 -6.24 18.26 1.94
C GLY A 160 -5.34 17.60 0.90
N ILE A 161 -4.10 17.32 1.27
CA ILE A 161 -3.19 16.51 0.47
C ILE A 161 -3.04 15.14 1.11
N VAL A 162 -3.18 14.09 0.31
CA VAL A 162 -2.98 12.71 0.75
C VAL A 162 -1.64 12.23 0.24
N ILE A 163 -0.83 11.72 1.17
CA ILE A 163 0.43 11.04 0.88
C ILE A 163 0.18 9.56 1.08
N ASP A 164 -0.09 8.86 -0.01
CA ASP A 164 -0.42 7.44 0.00
C ASP A 164 0.80 6.61 -0.39
N SER A 165 1.43 5.94 0.59
CA SER A 165 2.61 5.09 0.38
C SER A 165 2.28 3.62 0.66
N GLY A 166 2.13 2.86 -0.42
CA GLY A 166 1.75 1.44 -0.39
C GLY A 166 2.95 0.50 -0.41
N ASP A 167 2.76 -0.66 -1.04
CA ASP A 167 3.83 -1.64 -1.28
C ASP A 167 4.63 -1.33 -2.55
N GLY A 168 3.96 -0.94 -3.65
CA GLY A 168 4.62 -0.75 -4.95
C GLY A 168 4.75 0.70 -5.41
N VAL A 169 4.05 1.65 -4.80
CA VAL A 169 4.02 3.03 -5.27
C VAL A 169 3.69 3.99 -4.14
N THR A 170 4.23 5.21 -4.22
CA THR A 170 3.86 6.34 -3.37
C THR A 170 3.27 7.46 -4.22
N HIS A 171 2.12 7.99 -3.82
CA HIS A 171 1.45 9.10 -4.48
C HIS A 171 1.27 10.27 -3.53
N THR A 172 1.39 11.48 -4.07
CA THR A 172 0.93 12.71 -3.41
C THR A 172 -0.23 13.24 -4.23
N VAL A 173 -1.40 13.34 -3.60
CA VAL A 173 -2.66 13.65 -4.26
C VAL A 173 -3.32 14.81 -3.53
N PRO A 174 -3.27 16.03 -4.10
CA PRO A 174 -3.96 17.17 -3.53
C PRO A 174 -5.43 17.14 -3.96
N ILE A 175 -6.31 17.34 -2.99
CA ILE A 175 -7.76 17.24 -3.12
C ILE A 175 -8.37 18.51 -2.54
N TYR A 176 -9.31 19.10 -3.27
CA TYR A 176 -10.02 20.30 -2.85
C TYR A 176 -11.52 20.11 -3.08
N ASP A 177 -12.33 20.28 -2.03
CA ASP A 177 -13.78 20.06 -2.03
C ASP A 177 -14.21 18.73 -2.66
N GLY A 178 -13.43 17.67 -2.39
CA GLY A 178 -13.67 16.32 -2.92
C GLY A 178 -13.18 16.06 -4.34
N TYR A 179 -12.63 17.07 -5.03
CA TYR A 179 -12.07 16.94 -6.37
C TYR A 179 -10.55 16.82 -6.34
N VAL A 180 -10.03 15.83 -7.05
CA VAL A 180 -8.59 15.65 -7.24
C VAL A 180 -8.08 16.64 -8.28
N MET A 181 -6.93 17.26 -8.02
CA MET A 181 -6.24 18.12 -8.99
C MET A 181 -5.22 17.30 -9.79
N PRO A 182 -5.53 16.84 -11.01
CA PRO A 182 -4.70 15.89 -11.74
C PRO A 182 -3.32 16.43 -12.11
N ASN A 183 -3.21 17.74 -12.36
CA ASN A 183 -1.96 18.40 -12.74
C ASN A 183 -0.95 18.47 -11.59
N SER A 184 -1.41 18.29 -10.36
CA SER A 184 -0.60 18.42 -9.14
C SER A 184 -0.38 17.07 -8.45
N ILE A 185 -0.77 15.96 -9.09
CA ILE A 185 -0.48 14.61 -8.61
C ILE A 185 0.95 14.28 -8.95
N HIS A 186 1.72 13.87 -7.95
CA HIS A 186 3.03 13.25 -8.18
C HIS A 186 3.02 11.79 -7.79
N ARG A 187 3.69 10.98 -8.62
CA ARG A 187 3.91 9.57 -8.42
C ARG A 187 5.40 9.30 -8.26
N ILE A 188 5.74 8.52 -7.23
CA ILE A 188 7.08 8.03 -6.95
C ILE A 188 7.00 6.51 -6.95
N ASP A 189 7.78 5.86 -7.83
CA ASP A 189 7.90 4.39 -7.88
C ASP A 189 8.89 3.89 -6.81
N ILE A 190 8.73 4.38 -5.57
CA ILE A 190 9.44 3.93 -4.37
C ILE A 190 8.41 3.73 -3.28
N ALA A 191 8.36 2.52 -2.74
CA ALA A 191 7.41 2.16 -1.69
C ALA A 191 7.93 0.99 -0.85
N GLY A 192 7.02 0.28 -0.17
CA GLY A 192 7.36 -0.78 0.78
C GLY A 192 8.22 -1.91 0.23
N ARG A 193 8.04 -2.25 -1.05
CA ARG A 193 8.78 -3.30 -1.74
C ARG A 193 10.24 -2.93 -1.98
N ASP A 194 10.47 -1.69 -2.40
CA ASP A 194 11.80 -1.13 -2.64
C ASP A 194 12.56 -0.96 -1.33
N LEU A 195 11.86 -0.57 -0.25
CA LEU A 195 12.40 -0.54 1.11
C LEU A 195 12.88 -1.93 1.56
N THR A 196 12.10 -2.97 1.31
CA THR A 196 12.49 -4.34 1.62
C THR A 196 13.72 -4.77 0.79
N GLU A 197 13.81 -4.37 -0.48
CA GLU A 197 15.01 -4.63 -1.30
C GLU A 197 16.24 -3.86 -0.85
N HIS A 198 16.06 -2.62 -0.41
CA HIS A 198 17.14 -1.83 0.17
C HIS A 198 17.65 -2.45 1.47
N LEU A 199 16.76 -2.91 2.34
CA LEU A 199 17.14 -3.60 3.57
C LEU A 199 17.90 -4.90 3.29
N LEU A 200 17.54 -5.65 2.25
CA LEU A 200 18.30 -6.83 1.79
C LEU A 200 19.74 -6.47 1.38
N LYS A 201 19.92 -5.34 0.69
CA LYS A 201 21.26 -4.85 0.32
C LYS A 201 22.07 -4.47 1.56
N LEU A 202 21.47 -3.75 2.52
CA LEU A 202 22.13 -3.39 3.78
C LEU A 202 22.55 -4.63 4.59
N PHE A 203 21.71 -5.66 4.64
CA PHE A 203 22.06 -6.92 5.30
C PHE A 203 23.19 -7.66 4.59
N SER A 204 23.24 -7.60 3.25
CA SER A 204 24.32 -8.17 2.47
C SER A 204 25.66 -7.49 2.77
N GLU A 205 25.67 -6.18 3.02
CA GLU A 205 26.87 -5.43 3.44
C GLU A 205 27.41 -5.90 4.80
N ARG A 206 26.53 -6.32 5.72
CA ARG A 206 26.92 -6.92 7.01
C ARG A 206 27.30 -8.40 6.93
N GLY A 207 27.11 -9.05 5.79
CA GLY A 207 27.39 -10.46 5.59
C GLY A 207 26.21 -11.42 5.83
N TYR A 208 24.99 -10.90 6.00
CA TYR A 208 23.78 -11.72 6.01
C TYR A 208 23.24 -11.87 4.57
N SER A 209 23.26 -13.10 4.03
CA SER A 209 22.78 -13.38 2.69
C SER A 209 21.35 -13.91 2.71
N PHE A 210 20.39 -13.10 2.27
CA PHE A 210 19.00 -13.48 2.05
C PHE A 210 18.74 -13.49 0.54
N ILE A 211 18.57 -14.68 -0.06
CA ILE A 211 18.49 -14.85 -1.52
C ILE A 211 17.09 -15.32 -1.94
N THR A 212 16.44 -16.11 -1.10
CA THR A 212 15.17 -16.76 -1.45
C THR A 212 13.98 -15.81 -1.29
N THR A 213 12.91 -16.09 -2.03
CA THR A 213 11.65 -15.33 -1.90
C THR A 213 10.96 -15.53 -0.54
N ALA A 214 11.29 -16.59 0.20
CA ALA A 214 10.81 -16.81 1.56
C ALA A 214 11.57 -15.90 2.54
N GLU A 215 12.89 -15.82 2.42
CA GLU A 215 13.72 -14.92 3.22
C GLU A 215 13.37 -13.45 3.01
N ARG A 216 12.98 -13.07 1.79
CA ARG A 216 12.46 -11.71 1.51
C ARG A 216 11.24 -11.35 2.37
N GLU A 217 10.35 -12.29 2.68
CA GLU A 217 9.23 -12.03 3.59
C GLU A 217 9.68 -11.85 5.02
N ILE A 218 10.68 -12.60 5.46
CA ILE A 218 11.26 -12.44 6.78
C ILE A 218 11.83 -11.02 6.91
N VAL A 219 12.54 -10.55 5.88
CA VAL A 219 13.06 -9.17 5.86
C VAL A 219 11.95 -8.13 5.79
N ARG A 220 10.81 -8.41 5.13
CA ARG A 220 9.62 -7.56 5.19
C ARG A 220 9.04 -7.48 6.61
N ASP A 221 8.94 -8.60 7.32
CA ASP A 221 8.48 -8.63 8.71
C ASP A 221 9.45 -7.91 9.67
N MET A 222 10.77 -8.07 9.47
CA MET A 222 11.79 -7.31 10.19
C MET A 222 11.63 -5.81 9.97
N LYS A 223 11.42 -5.38 8.71
CA LYS A 223 11.19 -3.98 8.35
C LYS A 223 9.99 -3.42 9.13
N GLU A 224 8.86 -4.13 9.10
CA GLU A 224 7.62 -3.68 9.75
C GLU A 224 7.73 -3.61 11.29
N LYS A 225 8.49 -4.51 11.91
CA LYS A 225 8.63 -4.56 13.38
C LYS A 225 9.72 -3.67 13.96
N LEU A 226 10.81 -3.42 13.22
CA LEU A 226 12.03 -2.86 13.81
C LEU A 226 12.46 -1.52 13.21
N CYS A 227 12.07 -1.21 11.97
CA CYS A 227 12.44 0.04 11.33
C CYS A 227 11.65 1.22 11.90
N TYR A 228 12.27 2.39 11.84
CA TYR A 228 11.70 3.66 12.27
C TYR A 228 12.33 4.80 11.48
N VAL A 229 11.63 5.91 11.33
CA VAL A 229 12.16 7.11 10.67
C VAL A 229 12.83 8.00 11.71
N ALA A 230 14.08 8.38 11.45
CA ALA A 230 14.80 9.35 12.28
C ALA A 230 14.36 10.78 11.94
N LEU A 231 14.22 11.62 12.97
CA LEU A 231 13.89 13.04 12.82
C LEU A 231 15.02 13.83 12.16
N ASP A 232 16.27 13.48 12.47
CA ASP A 232 17.45 14.00 11.79
C ASP A 232 18.40 12.86 11.46
N TYR A 233 18.36 12.44 10.20
CA TYR A 233 19.15 11.30 9.73
C TYR A 233 20.65 11.49 9.98
N LYS A 234 21.20 12.68 9.74
CA LYS A 234 22.64 12.92 9.85
C LYS A 234 23.09 12.82 11.31
N GLN A 235 22.30 13.40 12.21
CA GLN A 235 22.58 13.32 13.63
C GLN A 235 22.45 11.89 14.15
N GLU A 236 21.44 11.14 13.72
CA GLU A 236 21.24 9.75 14.13
C GLU A 236 22.39 8.84 13.67
N VAL A 237 22.89 9.02 12.45
CA VAL A 237 24.07 8.30 11.95
C VAL A 237 25.29 8.59 12.82
N SER A 238 25.57 9.87 13.12
CA SER A 238 26.69 10.24 13.97
C SER A 238 26.54 9.66 15.38
N ASN A 239 25.35 9.76 15.99
CA ASN A 239 25.09 9.19 17.31
C ASN A 239 25.33 7.68 17.33
N TYR A 240 24.89 6.96 16.31
CA TYR A 240 25.12 5.51 16.21
C TYR A 240 26.60 5.14 16.06
N GLU A 241 27.38 5.98 15.36
CA GLU A 241 28.85 5.80 15.27
C GLU A 241 29.55 6.00 16.62
N PHE A 242 29.01 6.85 17.50
CA PHE A 242 29.58 7.11 18.84
C PHE A 242 29.03 6.18 19.94
N GLU A 243 27.74 5.86 19.90
CA GLU A 243 27.00 5.07 20.89
C GLU A 243 26.41 3.82 20.20
N ALA A 244 27.23 2.78 20.04
CA ALA A 244 26.90 1.56 19.29
C ALA A 244 25.85 0.63 19.96
N ASP A 245 24.95 1.15 20.81
CA ASP A 245 24.12 0.33 21.72
C ASP A 245 22.63 0.23 21.31
N ASP A 246 22.12 0.97 20.29
CA ASP A 246 20.72 0.83 19.82
C ASP A 246 20.55 -0.33 18.81
N THR A 247 21.03 -1.52 19.18
CA THR A 247 20.78 -2.75 18.41
C THR A 247 19.55 -3.48 18.94
N LYS A 248 18.71 -3.99 18.02
CA LYS A 248 17.57 -4.85 18.36
C LYS A 248 17.79 -6.26 17.84
N LYS A 249 17.36 -7.23 18.64
CA LYS A 249 17.41 -8.65 18.34
C LYS A 249 16.13 -9.08 17.63
N TYR A 250 16.28 -9.90 16.60
CA TYR A 250 15.17 -10.55 15.87
C TYR A 250 15.44 -12.05 15.78
N GLU A 251 14.45 -12.86 16.15
CA GLU A 251 14.53 -14.31 16.04
C GLU A 251 13.99 -14.77 14.68
N LEU A 252 14.84 -15.41 13.89
CA LEU A 252 14.49 -16.04 12.63
C LEU A 252 13.64 -17.30 12.85
N PRO A 253 12.87 -17.75 11.84
CA PRO A 253 12.10 -19.00 11.92
C PRO A 253 12.93 -20.27 12.19
N ASP A 254 14.24 -20.23 11.98
CA ASP A 254 15.17 -21.31 12.29
C ASP A 254 15.73 -21.26 13.73
N GLY A 255 15.30 -20.29 14.53
CA GLY A 255 15.75 -20.04 15.91
C GLY A 255 17.05 -19.24 16.02
N ARG A 256 17.63 -18.78 14.90
CA ARG A 256 18.81 -17.91 14.94
C ARG A 256 18.41 -16.49 15.29
N VAL A 257 19.21 -15.82 16.12
CA VAL A 257 18.98 -14.42 16.48
C VAL A 257 19.91 -13.53 15.67
N ILE A 258 19.34 -12.55 14.98
CA ILE A 258 20.06 -11.51 14.24
C ILE A 258 19.96 -10.18 15.00
N GLU A 259 21.06 -9.44 15.04
CA GLU A 259 21.12 -8.10 15.62
C GLU A 259 21.07 -7.05 14.50
N ILE A 260 20.06 -6.19 14.55
CA ILE A 260 19.81 -5.13 13.57
C ILE A 260 20.07 -3.79 14.25
N GLY A 261 20.95 -2.98 13.66
CA GLY A 261 21.39 -1.71 14.21
C GLY A 261 20.92 -0.54 13.36
N SER A 262 21.86 0.16 12.73
CA SER A 262 21.58 1.35 11.93
C SER A 262 20.70 1.11 10.70
N GLU A 263 20.57 -0.13 10.24
CA GLU A 263 19.68 -0.50 9.13
C GLU A 263 18.21 -0.15 9.44
N ARG A 264 17.84 -0.09 10.73
CA ARG A 264 16.49 0.23 11.19
C ARG A 264 16.03 1.60 10.71
N PHE A 265 16.90 2.61 10.76
CA PHE A 265 16.57 3.97 10.32
C PHE A 265 17.13 4.31 8.94
N ARG A 266 18.20 3.64 8.49
CA ARG A 266 18.72 3.79 7.12
C ARG A 266 17.75 3.27 6.06
N CYS A 267 17.03 2.19 6.36
CA CYS A 267 16.06 1.61 5.42
C CYS A 267 14.95 2.60 5.02
N PRO A 268 14.15 3.16 5.95
CA PRO A 268 13.07 4.09 5.61
C PRO A 268 13.56 5.48 5.17
N GLU A 269 14.84 5.84 5.38
CA GLU A 269 15.41 7.08 4.83
C GLU A 269 15.32 7.12 3.29
N LEU A 270 15.23 5.96 2.62
CA LEU A 270 15.01 5.89 1.18
C LEU A 270 13.74 6.65 0.70
N LEU A 271 12.72 6.78 1.55
CA LEU A 271 11.53 7.58 1.23
C LEU A 271 11.86 9.07 1.11
N PHE A 272 12.85 9.55 1.86
CA PHE A 272 13.28 10.95 1.88
C PHE A 272 14.46 11.20 0.95
N GLN A 273 15.31 10.19 0.74
CA GLN A 273 16.49 10.24 -0.12
C GLN A 273 16.53 9.05 -1.11
N PRO A 274 15.71 9.09 -2.18
CA PRO A 274 15.74 8.10 -3.26
C PRO A 274 17.11 7.86 -3.90
N SER A 275 17.97 8.88 -3.88
CA SER A 275 19.31 8.85 -4.46
C SER A 275 20.22 7.78 -3.86
N LEU A 276 19.92 7.28 -2.64
CA LEU A 276 20.64 6.18 -2.00
C LEU A 276 20.59 4.87 -2.80
N VAL A 277 19.54 4.67 -3.61
CA VAL A 277 19.38 3.49 -4.49
C VAL A 277 19.68 3.84 -5.96
N GLY A 278 20.18 5.07 -6.22
CA GLY A 278 20.48 5.55 -7.56
C GLY A 278 19.25 5.98 -8.35
N VAL A 279 18.12 6.22 -7.68
CA VAL A 279 16.92 6.77 -8.30
C VAL A 279 16.99 8.29 -8.25
N GLU A 280 16.97 8.93 -9.41
CA GLU A 280 16.92 10.40 -9.54
C GLU A 280 15.48 10.92 -9.33
N SER A 281 14.91 10.64 -8.17
CA SER A 281 13.63 11.21 -7.74
C SER A 281 13.79 11.99 -6.45
N LYS A 282 12.85 12.92 -6.24
CA LYS A 282 12.75 13.69 -5.00
C LYS A 282 12.14 12.85 -3.90
N GLY A 283 12.47 13.14 -2.65
CA GLY A 283 11.85 12.49 -1.51
C GLY A 283 10.36 12.80 -1.37
N VAL A 284 9.67 12.04 -0.53
CA VAL A 284 8.22 12.20 -0.27
C VAL A 284 7.87 13.59 0.26
N ALA A 285 8.70 14.17 1.14
CA ALA A 285 8.46 15.51 1.69
C ALA A 285 8.59 16.61 0.63
N GLU A 286 9.66 16.57 -0.17
CA GLU A 286 9.89 17.54 -1.23
C GLU A 286 8.82 17.43 -2.34
N THR A 287 8.44 16.19 -2.68
CA THR A 287 7.39 15.93 -3.67
C THR A 287 6.01 16.42 -3.19
N SER A 288 5.72 16.28 -1.90
CA SER A 288 4.49 16.84 -1.30
C SER A 288 4.49 18.36 -1.34
N TYR A 289 5.63 18.99 -1.09
CA TYR A 289 5.78 20.45 -1.23
C TYR A 289 5.58 20.91 -2.68
N ASP A 290 6.20 20.23 -3.65
CA ASP A 290 6.05 20.53 -5.07
C ASP A 290 4.59 20.38 -5.54
N SER A 291 3.91 19.33 -5.08
CA SER A 291 2.48 19.11 -5.34
C SER A 291 1.63 20.30 -4.90
N ILE A 292 1.84 20.80 -3.68
CA ILE A 292 1.13 21.97 -3.15
C ILE A 292 1.53 23.25 -3.89
N MET A 293 2.80 23.39 -4.28
CA MET A 293 3.28 24.57 -5.03
C MET A 293 2.76 24.63 -6.46
N GLN A 294 2.33 23.52 -7.04
CA GLN A 294 1.64 23.49 -8.33
C GLN A 294 0.15 23.84 -8.23
N CYS A 295 -0.44 23.75 -7.04
CA CYS A 295 -1.82 24.14 -6.79
C CYS A 295 -1.96 25.68 -6.75
N ASP A 296 -3.19 26.18 -6.93
CA ASP A 296 -3.49 27.61 -6.86
C ASP A 296 -3.15 28.20 -5.48
N ILE A 297 -2.68 29.44 -5.44
CA ILE A 297 -2.14 30.06 -4.21
C ILE A 297 -3.16 30.12 -3.07
N ASP A 298 -4.44 30.27 -3.40
CA ASP A 298 -5.54 30.43 -2.45
C ASP A 298 -5.82 29.15 -1.65
N ILE A 299 -5.57 27.98 -2.25
CA ILE A 299 -5.86 26.67 -1.63
C ILE A 299 -4.67 26.09 -0.88
N ARG A 300 -3.44 26.59 -1.12
CA ARG A 300 -2.21 26.01 -0.52
C ARG A 300 -2.25 26.01 1.01
N ARG A 301 -2.80 27.06 1.61
CA ARG A 301 -2.90 27.16 3.07
C ARG A 301 -3.73 26.02 3.66
N ASP A 302 -4.83 25.69 2.99
CA ASP A 302 -5.75 24.66 3.45
C ASP A 302 -5.13 23.27 3.22
N LEU A 303 -4.39 23.08 2.11
CA LEU A 303 -3.62 21.86 1.85
C LEU A 303 -2.51 21.64 2.88
N TYR A 304 -1.71 22.66 3.23
CA TYR A 304 -0.67 22.55 4.25
C TYR A 304 -1.22 22.22 5.63
N SER A 305 -2.41 22.74 5.96
CA SER A 305 -3.06 22.46 7.25
C SER A 305 -3.63 21.04 7.36
N SER A 306 -3.77 20.34 6.22
CA SER A 306 -4.47 19.06 6.11
C SER A 306 -3.67 18.07 5.27
N ILE A 307 -2.52 17.66 5.81
CA ILE A 307 -1.70 16.57 5.26
C ILE A 307 -2.16 15.25 5.90
N VAL A 308 -2.66 14.35 5.07
CA VAL A 308 -3.15 13.02 5.50
C VAL A 308 -2.20 11.95 4.98
N LEU A 309 -1.69 11.13 5.90
CA LEU A 309 -0.83 9.99 5.57
C LEU A 309 -1.70 8.73 5.39
N SER A 310 -1.47 7.99 4.31
CA SER A 310 -2.19 6.77 3.96
C SER A 310 -1.22 5.68 3.50
N GLY A 311 -1.59 4.42 3.73
CA GLY A 311 -0.85 3.26 3.24
C GLY A 311 0.08 2.61 4.27
N GLY A 312 0.54 1.40 3.95
CA GLY A 312 1.33 0.59 4.89
C GLY A 312 2.72 1.16 5.16
N SER A 313 3.33 1.84 4.18
CA SER A 313 4.68 2.38 4.32
C SER A 313 4.70 3.73 5.07
N THR A 314 3.55 4.33 5.36
CA THR A 314 3.47 5.50 6.25
C THR A 314 3.39 5.13 7.74
N MET A 315 3.32 3.82 8.06
CA MET A 315 3.18 3.33 9.43
C MET A 315 4.50 3.31 10.22
N PHE A 316 5.62 3.73 9.63
CA PHE A 316 6.88 3.80 10.35
C PHE A 316 6.81 4.79 11.52
N PRO A 317 7.23 4.39 12.73
CA PRO A 317 7.35 5.32 13.85
C PRO A 317 8.28 6.48 13.50
N GLY A 318 7.90 7.72 13.82
CA GLY A 318 8.69 8.93 13.55
C GLY A 318 8.45 9.56 12.16
N LEU A 319 7.70 8.89 11.27
CA LEU A 319 7.44 9.40 9.92
C LEU A 319 6.60 10.71 9.96
N PRO A 320 5.50 10.82 10.73
CA PRO A 320 4.74 12.07 10.81
C PRO A 320 5.58 13.25 11.31
N GLU A 321 6.42 13.04 12.33
CA GLU A 321 7.26 14.07 12.93
C GLU A 321 8.36 14.54 11.96
N ARG A 322 8.99 13.60 11.25
CA ARG A 322 9.97 13.92 10.20
C ARG A 322 9.33 14.67 9.04
N MET A 323 8.17 14.22 8.57
CA MET A 323 7.41 14.89 7.52
C MET A 323 7.04 16.33 7.91
N HIS A 324 6.59 16.53 9.15
CA HIS A 324 6.27 17.86 9.67
C HIS A 324 7.49 18.79 9.69
N LYS A 325 8.63 18.32 10.21
CA LYS A 325 9.89 19.08 10.23
C LYS A 325 10.35 19.46 8.81
N ASP A 326 10.38 18.49 7.89
CA ASP A 326 10.88 18.70 6.53
C ASP A 326 9.97 19.67 5.75
N ILE A 327 8.64 19.53 5.87
CA ILE A 327 7.71 20.46 5.22
C ILE A 327 7.79 21.86 5.84
N MET A 328 7.90 21.98 7.17
CA MET A 328 8.09 23.28 7.82
C MET A 328 9.38 23.98 7.36
N ALA A 329 10.43 23.23 7.01
CA ALA A 329 11.67 23.81 6.50
C ALA A 329 11.51 24.41 5.09
N PHE A 330 10.58 23.90 4.28
CA PHE A 330 10.31 24.42 2.94
C PHE A 330 9.31 25.58 2.93
N VAL A 331 8.43 25.65 3.92
CA VAL A 331 7.31 26.58 3.95
C VAL A 331 7.68 27.87 4.71
N PRO A 332 7.21 29.07 4.27
CA PRO A 332 7.40 30.30 5.04
C PRO A 332 6.83 30.21 6.45
N LEU A 333 7.52 30.78 7.45
CA LEU A 333 7.16 30.75 8.88
C LEU A 333 5.74 31.26 9.22
N SER A 334 5.07 31.92 8.28
CA SER A 334 3.70 32.44 8.43
C SER A 334 2.60 31.40 8.22
N VAL A 335 2.90 30.25 7.62
CA VAL A 335 1.91 29.21 7.28
C VAL A 335 1.92 28.13 8.36
N LYS A 336 0.74 27.70 8.79
CA LYS A 336 0.59 26.57 9.71
C LYS A 336 0.60 25.27 8.92
N VAL A 337 1.46 24.35 9.35
CA VAL A 337 1.56 22.95 8.90
C VAL A 337 1.23 22.07 10.10
#